data_AF-A0AAI8MPB6-F1
#
_entry.id   AF-A0AAI8MPB6-F1
#
_cell.length_a   1.000
_cell.length_b   1.000
_cell.length_c   1.000
_cell.angle_alpha   90.00
_cell.angle_beta   90.00
_cell.angle_gamma   90.00
#
_symmetry.space_group_name_H-M   'P 1'
#
loop_
_entity.id
_entity.type
_entity.pdbx_description
1 polymer ?
#
loop_
_entity_poly.entity_id
_entity_poly.type
_entity_poly.pdbx_seq_one_letter_code
_entity_poly.pdbx_strand_id
1 'polypeptide(L)'
;MLKELKTIEIISNYLRQCGVLKEIESIIDIYNFFEYLQENKHTFNTLYIYSYLYHFISSNEVAKRKTSARIFEDLLAILFNAQVADTKQRKNLSYEVSDYFINVKDKIASNRREKADVIFANGYSFSVKTLIATNKEINMGSFEKKVLFDSLKVDNYLSERTSSDGAGVGSKPQFLKLLTLIETLSSYESFREKFNKMAEFIYADDLLLAIKDDTKMQLYFLSGKELVRLFYNLSENKNKFLSIVNRYEGNSLRIDRDILLQQCSMSLSLDFSYLSSSVMELVSEFDYLLHESYVKYFNGDRDSRNKALHGLESLFSSFEAQYKGI
;
A
#
# COMPACT_ATOMS: atom_id res chain seq x y z
N MET A 1 -17.28 5.99 -8.04
CA MET A 1 -16.96 4.65 -7.50
C MET A 1 -17.03 3.67 -8.66
N LEU A 2 -16.00 2.86 -8.87
CA LEU A 2 -15.98 1.83 -9.91
C LEU A 2 -17.15 0.86 -9.68
N LYS A 3 -17.79 0.35 -10.75
CA LYS A 3 -18.96 -0.54 -10.63
C LYS A 3 -18.57 -1.82 -9.90
N GLU A 4 -17.37 -2.31 -10.16
CA GLU A 4 -16.77 -3.53 -9.65
C GLU A 4 -16.57 -3.48 -8.13
N LEU A 5 -16.34 -2.28 -7.57
CA LEU A 5 -16.25 -2.10 -6.12
C LEU A 5 -17.58 -2.41 -5.40
N LYS A 6 -18.73 -2.24 -6.07
CA LYS A 6 -20.02 -2.66 -5.50
C LYS A 6 -20.12 -4.18 -5.39
N THR A 7 -19.57 -4.90 -6.36
CA THR A 7 -19.50 -6.36 -6.29
C THR A 7 -18.55 -6.81 -5.19
N ILE A 8 -17.40 -6.13 -5.03
CA ILE A 8 -16.49 -6.38 -3.90
C ILE A 8 -17.21 -6.17 -2.56
N GLU A 9 -18.02 -5.12 -2.43
CA GLU A 9 -18.81 -4.88 -1.21
C GLU A 9 -19.80 -6.03 -0.92
N ILE A 10 -20.49 -6.54 -1.95
CA ILE A 10 -21.38 -7.70 -1.81
C ILE A 10 -20.60 -8.94 -1.36
N ILE A 11 -19.47 -9.24 -2.01
CA ILE A 11 -18.60 -10.37 -1.66
C ILE A 11 -18.09 -10.22 -0.22
N SER A 12 -17.63 -9.03 0.14
CA SER A 12 -17.13 -8.73 1.46
C SER A 12 -18.20 -8.96 2.55
N ASN A 13 -19.44 -8.53 2.31
CA ASN A 13 -20.56 -8.80 3.23
C ASN A 13 -20.85 -10.29 3.38
N TYR A 14 -20.82 -11.05 2.28
CA TYR A 14 -20.97 -12.50 2.33
C TYR A 14 -19.84 -13.18 3.13
N LEU A 15 -18.58 -12.81 2.88
CA LEU A 15 -17.43 -13.36 3.61
C LEU A 15 -17.48 -13.04 5.11
N ARG A 16 -18.06 -11.90 5.51
CA ARG A 16 -18.34 -11.61 6.94
C ARG A 16 -19.42 -12.53 7.51
N GLN A 17 -20.51 -12.75 6.80
CA GLN A 17 -21.58 -13.67 7.23
C GLN A 17 -21.06 -15.09 7.43
N CYS A 18 -20.12 -15.52 6.59
CA CYS A 18 -19.44 -16.81 6.69
C CYS A 18 -18.35 -16.86 7.78
N GLY A 19 -18.07 -15.75 8.46
CA GLY A 19 -17.04 -15.67 9.51
C GLY A 19 -15.59 -15.66 9.01
N VAL A 20 -15.38 -15.50 7.70
CA VAL A 20 -14.05 -15.39 7.06
C VAL A 20 -13.44 -14.02 7.35
N LEU A 21 -14.22 -12.96 7.09
CA LEU A 21 -13.83 -11.60 7.44
C LEU A 21 -14.34 -11.26 8.85
N LYS A 22 -13.43 -10.86 9.72
CA LYS A 22 -13.70 -10.44 11.10
C LYS A 22 -13.34 -8.98 11.29
N GLU A 23 -13.55 -8.46 12.51
CA GLU A 23 -13.00 -7.16 12.90
C GLU A 23 -11.47 -7.20 12.77
N ILE A 24 -10.91 -6.14 12.18
CA ILE A 24 -9.46 -6.02 11.97
C ILE A 24 -8.88 -5.22 13.13
N GLU A 25 -7.96 -5.83 13.85
CA GLU A 25 -7.27 -5.21 14.98
C GLU A 25 -5.78 -5.02 14.70
N SER A 26 -5.25 -5.74 13.70
CA SER A 26 -3.83 -5.72 13.35
C SER A 26 -3.57 -6.08 11.89
N ILE A 27 -2.32 -5.88 11.44
CA ILE A 27 -1.89 -6.26 10.10
C ILE A 27 -1.93 -7.79 9.90
N ILE A 28 -1.90 -8.57 10.98
CA ILE A 28 -1.99 -10.03 10.96
C ILE A 28 -3.38 -10.47 10.45
N ASP A 29 -4.46 -9.78 10.83
CA ASP A 29 -5.81 -10.11 10.36
C ASP A 29 -5.95 -9.87 8.85
N ILE A 30 -5.27 -8.84 8.35
CA ILE A 30 -5.19 -8.52 6.92
C ILE A 30 -4.38 -9.61 6.20
N TYR A 31 -3.23 -10.02 6.74
CA TYR A 31 -2.43 -11.12 6.22
C TYR A 31 -3.23 -12.42 6.14
N ASN A 32 -3.91 -12.81 7.22
CA ASN A 32 -4.72 -14.02 7.30
C ASN A 32 -5.84 -14.04 6.24
N PHE A 33 -6.44 -12.88 5.95
CA PHE A 33 -7.43 -12.78 4.86
C PHE A 33 -6.80 -13.10 3.50
N PHE A 34 -5.63 -12.57 3.19
CA PHE A 34 -4.95 -12.87 1.94
C PHE A 34 -4.41 -14.30 1.87
N GLU A 35 -4.02 -14.90 2.99
CA GLU A 35 -3.76 -16.35 3.07
C GLU A 35 -5.02 -17.16 2.75
N TYR A 36 -6.16 -16.82 3.34
CA TYR A 36 -7.43 -17.45 3.01
C TYR A 36 -7.73 -17.39 1.51
N LEU A 37 -7.49 -16.25 0.86
CA LEU A 37 -7.67 -16.15 -0.60
C LEU A 37 -6.73 -17.12 -1.34
N GLN A 38 -5.46 -17.27 -0.94
CA GLN A 38 -4.56 -18.24 -1.58
C GLN A 38 -5.02 -19.68 -1.41
N GLU A 39 -5.50 -20.05 -0.22
CA GLU A 39 -6.02 -21.38 0.07
C GLU A 39 -7.31 -21.67 -0.70
N ASN A 40 -8.11 -20.63 -0.96
CA ASN A 40 -9.41 -20.70 -1.63
C ASN A 40 -9.38 -20.11 -3.04
N LYS A 41 -8.23 -20.22 -3.73
CA LYS A 41 -7.95 -19.55 -5.02
C LYS A 41 -8.87 -19.92 -6.18
N HIS A 42 -9.61 -21.02 -6.07
CA HIS A 42 -10.54 -21.49 -7.09
C HIS A 42 -12.01 -21.15 -6.80
N THR A 43 -12.30 -20.55 -5.65
CA THR A 43 -13.67 -20.10 -5.33
C THR A 43 -14.03 -18.86 -6.11
N PHE A 44 -15.31 -18.70 -6.46
CA PHE A 44 -15.78 -17.53 -7.23
C PHE A 44 -15.41 -16.19 -6.56
N ASN A 45 -15.60 -16.08 -5.24
CA ASN A 45 -15.33 -14.86 -4.49
C ASN A 45 -13.85 -14.46 -4.57
N THR A 46 -12.94 -15.43 -4.40
CA THR A 46 -11.51 -15.17 -4.54
C THR A 46 -11.15 -14.81 -5.97
N LEU A 47 -11.67 -15.56 -6.95
CA LEU A 47 -11.42 -15.31 -8.37
C LEU A 47 -11.85 -13.90 -8.78
N TYR A 48 -12.97 -13.41 -8.26
CA TYR A 48 -13.43 -12.05 -8.51
C TYR A 48 -12.51 -10.99 -7.88
N ILE A 49 -12.09 -11.20 -6.64
CA ILE A 49 -11.12 -10.29 -5.98
C ILE A 49 -9.79 -10.28 -6.76
N TYR A 50 -9.31 -11.44 -7.21
CA TYR A 50 -8.08 -11.57 -7.99
C TYR A 50 -8.20 -10.94 -9.37
N SER A 51 -9.34 -11.12 -10.04
CA SER A 51 -9.68 -10.43 -11.28
C SER A 51 -9.62 -8.91 -11.10
N TYR A 52 -10.21 -8.40 -10.02
CA TYR A 52 -10.12 -6.98 -9.70
C TYR A 52 -8.68 -6.50 -9.47
N LEU A 53 -7.91 -7.21 -8.63
CA LEU A 53 -6.51 -6.90 -8.36
C LEU A 53 -5.67 -6.90 -9.64
N TYR A 54 -5.87 -7.87 -10.53
CA TYR A 54 -5.17 -7.96 -11.80
C TYR A 54 -5.53 -6.77 -12.71
N HIS A 55 -6.81 -6.59 -13.04
CA HIS A 55 -7.22 -5.61 -14.06
C HIS A 55 -7.07 -4.15 -13.64
N PHE A 56 -7.18 -3.84 -12.34
CA PHE A 56 -7.17 -2.44 -11.88
C PHE A 56 -5.88 -2.03 -11.17
N ILE A 57 -5.07 -3.00 -10.70
CA ILE A 57 -3.90 -2.71 -9.88
C ILE A 57 -2.62 -3.29 -10.50
N SER A 58 -2.60 -4.58 -10.86
CA SER A 58 -1.35 -5.30 -11.16
C SER A 58 -0.94 -5.35 -12.63
N SER A 59 -1.90 -5.41 -13.56
CA SER A 59 -1.61 -5.66 -14.97
C SER A 59 -0.69 -4.61 -15.56
N ASN A 60 0.11 -4.98 -16.55
CA ASN A 60 1.04 -4.05 -17.21
C ASN A 60 0.38 -2.76 -17.71
N GLU A 61 -0.90 -2.81 -18.09
CA GLU A 61 -1.67 -1.66 -18.56
C GLU A 61 -1.95 -0.61 -17.47
N VAL A 62 -2.06 -1.03 -16.21
CA VAL A 62 -2.50 -0.19 -15.08
C VAL A 62 -1.43 -0.01 -14.00
N ALA A 63 -0.46 -0.92 -13.90
CA ALA A 63 0.53 -0.96 -12.82
C ALA A 63 1.34 0.34 -12.66
N LYS A 64 1.60 1.06 -13.75
CA LYS A 64 2.34 2.33 -13.73
C LYS A 64 1.46 3.56 -13.48
N ARG A 65 0.13 3.41 -13.48
CA ARG A 65 -0.81 4.53 -13.28
C ARG A 65 -0.82 4.93 -11.82
N LYS A 66 -0.74 6.23 -11.55
CA LYS A 66 -0.83 6.79 -10.18
C LYS A 66 -2.12 6.40 -9.47
N THR A 67 -3.21 6.22 -10.22
CA THR A 67 -4.53 5.85 -9.71
C THR A 67 -4.59 4.42 -9.15
N SER A 68 -3.70 3.51 -9.56
CA SER A 68 -3.70 2.12 -9.08
C SER A 68 -3.47 2.01 -7.56
N ALA A 69 -2.65 2.89 -6.99
CA ALA A 69 -2.44 2.95 -5.54
C ALA A 69 -3.74 3.28 -4.80
N ARG A 70 -4.43 4.34 -5.25
CA ARG A 70 -5.70 4.77 -4.68
C ARG A 70 -6.79 3.70 -4.81
N ILE A 71 -6.84 3.04 -5.96
CA ILE A 71 -7.79 1.95 -6.20
C ILE A 71 -7.55 0.77 -5.24
N PHE A 72 -6.29 0.49 -4.90
CA PHE A 72 -5.96 -0.54 -3.93
C PHE A 72 -6.38 -0.15 -2.51
N GLU A 73 -6.18 1.11 -2.11
CA GLU A 73 -6.68 1.63 -0.83
C GLU A 73 -8.21 1.51 -0.74
N ASP A 74 -8.94 1.91 -1.79
CA ASP A 74 -10.41 1.82 -1.84
C ASP A 74 -10.89 0.36 -1.75
N LEU A 75 -10.18 -0.57 -2.42
CA LEU A 75 -10.45 -2.02 -2.33
C LEU A 75 -10.30 -2.52 -0.89
N LEU A 76 -9.16 -2.23 -0.25
CA LEU A 76 -8.89 -2.66 1.13
C LEU A 76 -9.92 -2.08 2.10
N ALA A 77 -10.28 -0.80 1.93
CA ALA A 77 -11.30 -0.16 2.76
C ALA A 77 -12.66 -0.87 2.64
N ILE A 78 -13.09 -1.22 1.43
CA ILE A 78 -14.36 -1.93 1.22
C ILE A 78 -14.30 -3.36 1.77
N LEU A 79 -13.23 -4.10 1.46
CA LEU A 79 -13.03 -5.48 1.93
C LEU A 79 -13.07 -5.56 3.45
N PHE A 80 -12.48 -4.59 4.15
CA PHE A 80 -12.34 -4.64 5.60
C PHE A 80 -13.29 -3.71 6.38
N ASN A 81 -14.27 -3.10 5.72
CA ASN A 81 -15.20 -2.14 6.33
C ASN A 81 -14.48 -0.98 7.04
N ALA A 82 -13.45 -0.46 6.38
CA ALA A 82 -12.64 0.65 6.83
C ALA A 82 -12.89 1.89 5.96
N GLN A 83 -12.16 2.96 6.23
CA GLN A 83 -12.24 4.20 5.48
C GLN A 83 -10.85 4.63 5.01
N VAL A 84 -10.76 5.13 3.78
CA VAL A 84 -9.51 5.70 3.28
C VAL A 84 -9.32 7.10 3.86
N ALA A 85 -8.14 7.39 4.39
CA ALA A 85 -7.88 8.58 5.22
C ALA A 85 -8.22 9.91 4.52
N ASP A 86 -7.98 10.02 3.21
CA ASP A 86 -8.23 11.24 2.42
C ASP A 86 -9.73 11.58 2.24
N THR A 87 -10.65 10.67 2.60
CA THR A 87 -12.11 10.89 2.48
C THR A 87 -12.73 11.59 3.69
N LYS A 88 -12.03 11.66 4.83
CA LYS A 88 -12.45 12.46 5.99
C LYS A 88 -11.96 13.89 5.85
N GLN A 89 -12.80 14.87 6.21
CA GLN A 89 -12.26 16.11 6.77
C GLN A 89 -11.41 15.69 7.97
N ARG A 90 -10.08 15.87 7.86
CA ARG A 90 -9.06 15.40 8.80
C ARG A 90 -9.24 16.05 10.19
N LYS A 91 -10.31 15.73 10.91
CA LYS A 91 -10.59 16.19 12.28
C LYS A 91 -9.92 15.22 13.25
N ASN A 92 -8.84 15.72 13.85
CA ASN A 92 -8.23 15.34 15.13
C ASN A 92 -8.22 13.84 15.47
N LEU A 93 -7.39 13.06 14.76
CA LEU A 93 -6.69 11.98 15.43
C LEU A 93 -5.80 12.64 16.49
N SER A 94 -6.20 12.57 17.76
CA SER A 94 -5.44 13.12 18.87
C SER A 94 -4.28 12.18 19.20
N TYR A 95 -3.14 12.39 18.55
CA TYR A 95 -1.91 11.69 18.94
C TYR A 95 -1.27 12.40 20.12
N GLU A 96 -0.86 11.63 21.11
CA GLU A 96 0.05 12.11 22.15
C GLU A 96 1.45 12.19 21.57
N VAL A 97 1.84 13.40 21.14
CA VAL A 97 3.21 13.69 20.72
C VAL A 97 4.06 13.88 21.96
N SER A 98 5.21 13.19 22.01
CA SER A 98 6.22 13.33 23.06
C SER A 98 6.62 14.80 23.26
N ASP A 99 6.84 15.19 24.51
CA ASP A 99 7.36 16.51 24.89
C ASP A 99 8.71 16.83 24.24
N TYR A 100 9.44 15.81 23.80
CA TYR A 100 10.64 15.97 22.97
C TYR A 100 10.38 16.85 21.73
N PHE A 101 9.18 16.79 21.17
CA PHE A 101 8.77 17.56 19.98
C PHE A 101 7.82 18.71 20.31
N ILE A 102 7.77 19.20 21.56
CA ILE A 102 6.77 20.19 21.99
C ILE A 102 6.70 21.43 21.07
N ASN A 103 7.85 21.93 20.61
CA ASN A 103 7.95 23.12 19.75
C ASN A 103 7.57 22.86 18.28
N VAL A 104 7.40 21.59 17.89
CA VAL A 104 7.10 21.16 16.51
C VAL A 104 5.98 20.11 16.48
N LYS A 105 5.16 20.08 17.53
CA LYS A 105 4.13 19.07 17.79
C LYS A 105 3.17 18.92 16.61
N ASP A 106 2.67 20.03 16.08
CA ASP A 106 1.73 20.03 14.97
C ASP A 106 2.33 19.45 13.68
N LYS A 107 3.62 19.71 13.43
CA LYS A 107 4.31 19.20 12.23
C LYS A 107 4.49 17.69 12.31
N ILE A 108 4.98 17.20 13.46
CA ILE A 108 5.20 15.76 13.69
C ILE A 108 3.87 14.99 13.70
N ALA A 109 2.83 15.53 14.35
CA ALA A 109 1.49 14.99 14.28
C ALA A 109 0.92 14.98 12.84
N SER A 110 1.18 16.02 12.04
CA SER A 110 0.80 16.03 10.62
C SER A 110 1.51 14.95 9.83
N ASN A 111 2.82 14.76 10.03
CA ASN A 111 3.58 13.72 9.35
C ASN A 111 3.04 12.33 9.63
N ARG A 112 2.67 12.02 10.89
CA ARG A 112 2.02 10.75 11.22
C ARG A 112 0.63 10.62 10.57
N ARG A 113 -0.21 11.66 10.63
CA ARG A 113 -1.55 11.64 9.99
C ARG A 113 -1.49 11.36 8.49
N GLU A 114 -0.49 11.89 7.82
CA GLU A 114 -0.29 11.68 6.37
C GLU A 114 0.23 10.28 6.01
N LYS A 115 0.50 9.41 7.00
CA LYS A 115 0.95 8.04 6.78
C LYS A 115 -0.20 7.05 6.73
N ALA A 116 -1.21 7.23 7.57
CA ALA A 116 -2.35 6.33 7.58
C ALA A 116 -3.10 6.46 6.25
N ASP A 117 -3.19 5.36 5.51
CA ASP A 117 -3.92 5.31 4.23
C ASP A 117 -5.31 4.69 4.48
N VAL A 118 -5.40 3.67 5.35
CA VAL A 118 -6.67 3.01 5.74
C VAL A 118 -6.87 3.09 7.26
N ILE A 119 -8.07 3.48 7.69
CA ILE A 119 -8.43 3.73 9.09
C ILE A 119 -9.71 2.97 9.45
N PHE A 120 -9.67 2.24 10.57
CA PHE A 120 -10.77 1.47 11.12
C PHE A 120 -11.54 2.24 12.20
N ALA A 121 -12.78 1.81 12.47
CA ALA A 121 -13.63 2.43 13.48
C ALA A 121 -13.09 2.27 14.91
N ASN A 122 -12.37 1.18 15.18
CA ASN A 122 -11.71 0.90 16.46
C ASN A 122 -10.40 1.70 16.66
N GLY A 123 -10.02 2.54 15.70
CA GLY A 123 -8.82 3.39 15.77
C GLY A 123 -7.54 2.72 15.24
N TYR A 124 -7.58 1.43 14.87
CA TYR A 124 -6.49 0.81 14.12
C TYR A 124 -6.33 1.49 12.76
N SER A 125 -5.10 1.60 12.27
CA SER A 125 -4.80 2.15 10.96
C SER A 125 -3.48 1.62 10.42
N PHE A 126 -3.35 1.58 9.10
CA PHE A 126 -2.12 1.18 8.42
C PHE A 126 -1.87 2.00 7.15
N SER A 127 -0.62 2.05 6.74
CA SER A 127 -0.15 2.61 5.47
C SER A 127 -0.18 1.56 4.37
N VAL A 128 -0.48 1.99 3.15
CA VAL A 128 -0.44 1.17 1.93
C VAL A 128 0.58 1.77 0.98
N LYS A 129 1.48 0.94 0.43
CA LYS A 129 2.41 1.36 -0.61
C LYS A 129 2.35 0.36 -1.75
N THR A 130 2.19 0.86 -2.98
CA THR A 130 2.27 0.01 -4.19
C THR A 130 3.49 0.39 -5.01
N LEU A 131 4.27 -0.61 -5.43
CA LEU A 131 5.44 -0.46 -6.28
C LEU A 131 5.28 -1.34 -7.52
N ILE A 132 6.02 -1.00 -8.58
CA ILE A 132 6.29 -1.93 -9.68
C ILE A 132 7.57 -2.72 -9.37
N ALA A 133 7.71 -3.93 -9.92
CA ALA A 133 8.82 -4.84 -9.64
C ALA A 133 10.22 -4.22 -9.83
N THR A 134 10.36 -3.29 -10.79
CA THR A 134 11.65 -2.62 -11.08
C THR A 134 12.00 -1.50 -10.10
N ASN A 135 11.06 -1.01 -9.28
CA ASN A 135 11.34 0.06 -8.32
C ASN A 135 12.14 -0.48 -7.14
N LYS A 136 13.38 -0.02 -6.99
CA LYS A 136 14.28 -0.39 -5.89
C LYS A 136 14.22 0.52 -4.66
N GLU A 137 13.56 1.66 -4.77
CA GLU A 137 13.37 2.61 -3.67
C GLU A 137 11.91 2.68 -3.24
N ILE A 138 11.69 2.83 -1.94
CA ILE A 138 10.38 3.09 -1.35
C ILE A 138 10.30 4.54 -0.91
N ASN A 139 9.20 5.22 -1.25
CA ASN A 139 8.87 6.48 -0.60
C ASN A 139 8.24 6.19 0.77
N MET A 140 8.95 6.46 1.86
CA MET A 140 8.35 6.36 3.18
C MET A 140 7.41 7.53 3.46
N GLY A 141 7.51 8.61 2.70
CA GLY A 141 6.70 9.83 2.84
C GLY A 141 6.98 10.59 4.15
N SER A 142 6.45 11.81 4.24
CA SER A 142 6.32 12.67 5.43
C SER A 142 7.29 12.40 6.59
N PHE A 143 8.52 12.88 6.45
CA PHE A 143 9.56 12.89 7.47
C PHE A 143 10.28 14.23 7.39
N GLU A 144 9.90 15.19 8.25
CA GLU A 144 10.34 16.59 8.13
C GLU A 144 11.83 16.74 8.43
N LYS A 145 12.62 16.98 7.37
CA LYS A 145 14.08 17.15 7.46
C LYS A 145 14.47 18.30 8.40
N LYS A 146 13.78 19.44 8.35
CA LYS A 146 14.14 20.57 9.21
C LYS A 146 13.99 20.22 10.69
N VAL A 147 12.98 19.42 11.03
CA VAL A 147 12.84 18.94 12.41
C VAL A 147 13.98 17.98 12.74
N LEU A 148 14.31 17.01 11.88
CA LEU A 148 15.40 16.08 12.15
C LEU A 148 16.75 16.76 12.36
N PHE A 149 17.08 17.75 11.52
CA PHE A 149 18.40 18.37 11.51
C PHE A 149 18.51 19.64 12.37
N ASP A 150 17.40 20.11 12.93
CA ASP A 150 17.40 21.25 13.83
C ASP A 150 18.34 21.02 15.03
N SER A 151 19.07 22.08 15.39
CA SER A 151 20.14 22.11 16.39
C SER A 151 21.42 21.33 16.05
N LEU A 152 21.54 20.76 14.83
CA LEU A 152 22.75 20.05 14.39
C LEU A 152 23.75 20.94 13.61
N LYS A 153 23.46 22.24 13.44
CA LYS A 153 24.31 23.24 12.77
C LYS A 153 24.61 22.94 11.30
N VAL A 154 23.64 22.37 10.58
CA VAL A 154 23.81 21.96 9.17
C VAL A 154 22.69 22.46 8.25
N ASP A 155 21.97 23.53 8.64
CA ASP A 155 20.82 24.04 7.90
C ASP A 155 21.12 24.36 6.43
N ASN A 156 22.34 24.83 6.15
CA ASN A 156 22.81 25.17 4.80
C ASN A 156 23.00 23.95 3.89
N TYR A 157 22.94 22.72 4.42
CA TYR A 157 23.18 21.48 3.70
C TYR A 157 21.91 20.64 3.48
N LEU A 158 20.73 21.17 3.83
CA LEU A 158 19.46 20.43 3.75
C LEU A 158 18.77 20.48 2.36
N SER A 159 19.49 20.93 1.34
CA SER A 159 19.04 20.90 -0.05
C SER A 159 19.31 19.54 -0.71
N GLU A 160 18.48 19.19 -1.68
CA GLU A 160 18.72 18.01 -2.55
C GLU A 160 19.87 18.25 -3.54
N ARG A 161 20.14 19.52 -3.86
CA ARG A 161 21.30 19.90 -4.67
C ARG A 161 22.56 19.83 -3.82
N THR A 162 23.63 19.37 -4.46
CA THR A 162 24.98 19.31 -3.90
C THR A 162 25.44 20.71 -3.49
N SER A 163 25.85 20.88 -2.23
CA SER A 163 26.55 22.09 -1.77
C SER A 163 27.95 22.17 -2.39
N SER A 164 28.63 23.32 -2.25
CA SER A 164 30.03 23.50 -2.67
C SER A 164 30.96 22.42 -2.15
N ASP A 165 30.69 21.92 -0.94
CA ASP A 165 31.54 20.98 -0.22
C ASP A 165 31.13 19.52 -0.51
N GLY A 166 30.11 19.33 -1.34
CA GLY A 166 29.58 18.01 -1.71
C GLY A 166 28.62 17.40 -0.70
N ALA A 167 28.35 18.06 0.43
CA ALA A 167 27.37 17.61 1.42
C ALA A 167 25.94 17.96 0.99
N GLY A 168 24.98 17.12 1.39
CA GLY A 168 23.58 17.27 1.00
C GLY A 168 22.76 16.06 1.40
N VAL A 169 21.47 16.05 1.05
CA VAL A 169 20.57 14.93 1.35
C VAL A 169 20.08 14.18 0.10
N GLY A 170 20.50 14.59 -1.10
CA GLY A 170 19.96 14.10 -2.37
C GLY A 170 20.50 12.74 -2.84
N SER A 171 21.55 12.20 -2.22
CA SER A 171 22.13 10.88 -2.54
C SER A 171 22.97 10.33 -1.40
N LYS A 172 23.26 9.02 -1.39
CA LYS A 172 24.09 8.38 -0.35
C LYS A 172 25.45 9.06 -0.13
N PRO A 173 26.24 9.40 -1.17
CA PRO A 173 27.53 10.05 -0.97
C PRO A 173 27.42 11.45 -0.35
N GLN A 174 26.42 12.23 -0.78
CA GLN A 174 26.16 13.55 -0.20
C GLN A 174 25.72 13.43 1.26
N PHE A 175 24.86 12.46 1.55
CA PHE A 175 24.31 12.24 2.88
C PHE A 175 25.39 11.73 3.84
N LEU A 176 26.30 10.87 3.39
CA LEU A 176 27.46 10.45 4.19
C LEU A 176 28.33 11.64 4.60
N LYS A 177 28.60 12.56 3.65
CA LYS A 177 29.34 13.79 3.94
C LYS A 177 28.61 14.66 4.96
N LEU A 178 27.30 14.83 4.81
CA LEU A 178 26.47 15.57 5.79
C LEU A 178 26.51 14.93 7.19
N LEU A 179 26.32 13.62 7.30
CA LEU A 179 26.39 12.91 8.59
C LEU A 179 27.79 13.02 9.21
N THR A 180 28.83 13.09 8.39
CA THR A 180 30.20 13.30 8.86
C THR A 180 30.40 14.73 9.37
N LEU A 181 29.83 15.73 8.70
CA LEU A 181 29.81 17.10 9.23
C LEU A 181 29.07 17.20 10.56
N ILE A 182 27.93 16.50 10.71
CA ILE A 182 27.17 16.48 11.97
C ILE A 182 28.01 15.89 13.11
N GLU A 183 28.75 14.81 12.85
CA GLU A 183 29.65 14.21 13.85
C GLU A 183 30.74 15.20 14.30
N THR A 184 31.27 16.02 13.39
CA THR A 184 32.30 17.00 13.71
C THR A 184 31.76 18.27 14.39
N LEU A 185 30.60 18.77 13.96
CA LEU A 185 30.04 20.06 14.40
C LEU A 185 29.15 19.94 15.65
N SER A 186 28.62 18.74 15.89
CA SER A 186 27.66 18.40 16.94
C SER A 186 27.94 16.98 17.45
N SER A 187 27.01 16.03 17.25
CA SER A 187 27.19 14.61 17.57
C SER A 187 26.28 13.76 16.69
N TYR A 188 26.81 12.66 16.16
CA TYR A 188 25.99 11.67 15.45
C TYR A 188 24.95 11.03 16.38
N GLU A 189 25.25 10.88 17.67
CA GLU A 189 24.28 10.33 18.64
C GLU A 189 23.07 11.25 18.81
N SER A 190 23.25 12.57 18.79
CA SER A 190 22.12 13.52 18.83
C SER A 190 21.23 13.41 17.58
N PHE A 191 21.82 13.23 16.40
CA PHE A 191 21.07 12.93 15.19
C PHE A 191 20.29 11.62 15.32
N ARG A 192 20.97 10.57 15.78
CA ARG A 192 20.41 9.22 15.94
C ARG A 192 19.24 9.20 16.91
N GLU A 193 19.38 9.82 18.07
CA GLU A 193 18.32 9.93 19.08
C GLU A 193 17.07 10.60 18.47
N LYS A 194 17.26 11.75 17.82
CA LYS A 194 16.17 12.50 17.18
C LYS A 194 15.52 11.71 16.04
N PHE A 195 16.33 11.05 15.21
CA PHE A 195 15.85 10.17 14.15
C PHE A 195 14.98 9.04 14.70
N ASN A 196 15.46 8.35 15.74
CA ASN A 196 14.75 7.24 16.35
C ASN A 196 13.44 7.68 16.99
N LYS A 197 13.41 8.83 17.67
CA LYS A 197 12.17 9.40 18.23
C LYS A 197 11.17 9.81 17.15
N MET A 198 11.64 10.38 16.05
CA MET A 198 10.79 10.70 14.91
C MET A 198 10.24 9.44 14.24
N ALA A 199 11.09 8.43 14.02
CA ALA A 199 10.68 7.16 13.41
C ALA A 199 9.68 6.40 14.28
N GLU A 200 9.95 6.29 15.60
CA GLU A 200 9.07 5.68 16.60
C GLU A 200 7.66 6.29 16.57
N PHE A 201 7.56 7.60 16.38
CA PHE A 201 6.28 8.29 16.34
C PHE A 201 5.60 8.25 14.96
N ILE A 202 6.33 8.57 13.88
CA ILE A 202 5.77 8.73 12.53
C ILE A 202 5.47 7.38 11.87
N TYR A 203 6.31 6.38 12.11
CA TYR A 203 6.20 5.04 11.52
C TYR A 203 5.63 4.00 12.50
N ALA A 204 4.83 4.47 13.45
CA ALA A 204 4.20 3.63 14.48
C ALA A 204 3.09 2.72 13.91
N ASP A 205 2.45 3.15 12.83
CA ASP A 205 1.35 2.43 12.20
C ASP A 205 1.91 1.34 11.26
N ASP A 206 1.15 0.27 11.03
CA ASP A 206 1.59 -0.86 10.21
C ASP A 206 1.72 -0.49 8.71
N LEU A 207 2.48 -1.27 7.94
CA LEU A 207 2.71 -1.04 6.50
C LEU A 207 2.37 -2.29 5.70
N LEU A 208 1.41 -2.15 4.77
CA LEU A 208 1.19 -3.08 3.67
C LEU A 208 1.92 -2.59 2.41
N LEU A 209 2.88 -3.38 1.94
CA LEU A 209 3.61 -3.11 0.71
C LEU A 209 3.21 -4.13 -0.37
N ALA A 210 2.70 -3.65 -1.49
CA ALA A 210 2.37 -4.45 -2.67
C ALA A 210 3.37 -4.19 -3.81
N ILE A 211 4.00 -5.24 -4.33
CA ILE A 211 4.89 -5.19 -5.49
C ILE A 211 4.19 -5.87 -6.67
N LYS A 212 3.89 -5.07 -7.70
CA LYS A 212 3.17 -5.48 -8.90
C LYS A 212 4.13 -5.97 -9.97
N ASP A 213 3.84 -7.14 -10.52
CA ASP A 213 4.57 -7.77 -11.61
C ASP A 213 3.60 -8.49 -12.56
N ASP A 214 2.71 -7.70 -13.17
CA ASP A 214 1.68 -8.16 -14.10
C ASP A 214 0.76 -9.24 -13.53
N THR A 215 1.01 -10.51 -13.88
CA THR A 215 0.26 -11.67 -13.39
C THR A 215 0.62 -12.09 -11.97
N LYS A 216 1.59 -11.43 -11.33
CA LYS A 216 1.94 -11.67 -9.93
C LYS A 216 1.91 -10.39 -9.12
N MET A 217 1.46 -10.49 -7.88
CA MET A 217 1.57 -9.40 -6.90
C MET A 217 2.10 -9.95 -5.58
N GLN A 218 3.25 -9.46 -5.15
CA GLN A 218 3.82 -9.80 -3.85
C GLN A 218 3.31 -8.82 -2.80
N LEU A 219 2.76 -9.35 -1.71
CA LEU A 219 2.34 -8.56 -0.55
C LEU A 219 3.30 -8.81 0.62
N TYR A 220 3.69 -7.72 1.28
CA TYR A 220 4.54 -7.72 2.47
C TYR A 220 3.84 -6.95 3.57
N PHE A 221 3.75 -7.55 4.75
CA PHE A 221 2.98 -7.08 5.89
C PHE A 221 3.95 -6.80 7.03
N LEU A 222 4.26 -5.53 7.25
CA LEU A 222 5.19 -5.11 8.30
C LEU A 222 4.42 -4.45 9.42
N SER A 223 4.62 -4.92 10.66
CA SER A 223 4.14 -4.18 11.81
C SER A 223 4.94 -2.88 12.00
N GLY A 224 4.31 -1.83 12.52
CA GLY A 224 5.00 -0.58 12.85
C GLY A 224 6.18 -0.82 13.81
N LYS A 225 6.03 -1.79 14.72
CA LYS A 225 7.12 -2.22 15.63
C LYS A 225 8.33 -2.79 14.89
N GLU A 226 8.11 -3.65 13.88
CA GLU A 226 9.21 -4.18 13.05
C GLU A 226 9.92 -3.06 12.28
N LEU A 227 9.16 -2.13 11.72
CA LEU A 227 9.69 -1.00 10.97
C LEU A 227 10.52 -0.05 11.85
N VAL A 228 10.01 0.29 13.03
CA VAL A 228 10.74 1.14 14.01
C VAL A 228 12.00 0.43 14.49
N ARG A 229 11.94 -0.87 14.80
CA ARG A 229 13.11 -1.66 15.23
C ARG A 229 14.19 -1.69 14.14
N LEU A 230 13.79 -1.83 12.88
CA LEU A 230 14.72 -1.80 11.74
C LEU A 230 15.46 -0.46 11.68
N PHE A 231 14.74 0.65 11.73
CA PHE A 231 15.36 1.98 11.74
C PHE A 231 16.27 2.18 12.94
N TYR A 232 15.85 1.76 14.13
CA TYR A 232 16.67 1.84 15.33
C TYR A 232 17.99 1.08 15.18
N ASN A 233 17.95 -0.16 14.70
CA ASN A 233 19.12 -1.01 14.51
C ASN A 233 20.08 -0.45 13.46
N LEU A 234 19.55 0.03 12.33
CA LEU A 234 20.38 0.56 11.25
C LEU A 234 20.88 1.98 11.54
N SER A 235 20.24 2.72 12.45
CA SER A 235 20.72 4.05 12.88
C SER A 235 22.00 4.03 13.73
N GLU A 236 22.46 2.86 14.18
CA GLU A 236 23.60 2.70 15.10
C GLU A 236 24.87 3.46 14.65
N ASN A 237 25.14 3.49 13.34
CA ASN A 237 26.20 4.32 12.78
C ASN A 237 25.84 4.76 11.35
N LYS A 238 26.57 5.77 10.85
CA LYS A 238 26.34 6.40 9.54
C LYS A 238 26.29 5.40 8.38
N ASN A 239 27.20 4.41 8.38
CA ASN A 239 27.29 3.44 7.28
C ASN A 239 26.11 2.47 7.29
N LYS A 240 25.72 1.98 8.48
CA LYS A 240 24.50 1.16 8.64
C LYS A 240 23.25 1.98 8.30
N PHE A 241 23.20 3.25 8.68
CA PHE A 241 22.05 4.09 8.40
C PHE A 241 21.85 4.27 6.89
N LEU A 242 22.94 4.49 6.15
CA LEU A 242 22.94 4.61 4.69
C LEU A 242 22.83 3.26 3.95
N SER A 243 22.82 2.12 4.66
CA SER A 243 22.48 0.85 4.01
C SER A 243 21.01 0.82 3.62
N ILE A 244 20.13 1.36 4.48
CA ILE A 244 18.69 1.46 4.24
C ILE A 244 18.27 2.84 3.74
N VAL A 245 18.81 3.94 4.24
CA VAL A 245 18.40 5.29 3.80
C VAL A 245 19.23 5.72 2.59
N ASN A 246 18.57 5.91 1.46
CA ASN A 246 19.23 6.29 0.22
C ASN A 246 19.41 7.80 0.12
N ARG A 247 18.35 8.56 0.42
CA ARG A 247 18.29 10.02 0.29
C ARG A 247 17.00 10.59 0.89
N TYR A 248 16.95 11.91 0.98
CA TYR A 248 15.69 12.65 1.04
C TYR A 248 15.23 13.06 -0.37
N GLU A 249 13.91 13.09 -0.55
CA GLU A 249 13.24 13.75 -1.67
C GLU A 249 12.09 14.58 -1.10
N GLY A 250 12.14 15.90 -1.26
CA GLY A 250 11.29 16.84 -0.55
C GLY A 250 11.47 16.71 0.97
N ASN A 251 10.39 16.31 1.64
CA ASN A 251 10.33 15.98 3.07
C ASN A 251 10.00 14.50 3.26
N SER A 252 10.58 13.62 2.45
CA SER A 252 10.34 12.20 2.52
C SER A 252 11.64 11.40 2.45
N LEU A 253 11.76 10.39 3.30
CA LEU A 253 12.83 9.42 3.23
C LEU A 253 12.60 8.47 2.05
N ARG A 254 13.64 8.29 1.24
CA ARG A 254 13.72 7.23 0.24
C ARG A 254 14.59 6.13 0.80
N ILE A 255 14.04 4.93 0.92
CA ILE A 255 14.75 3.78 1.50
C ILE A 255 14.96 2.68 0.47
N ASP A 256 15.98 1.86 0.71
CA ASP A 256 16.24 0.64 -0.03
C ASP A 256 15.13 -0.38 0.24
N ARG A 257 14.45 -0.79 -0.83
CA ARG A 257 13.36 -1.75 -0.75
C ARG A 257 13.87 -3.12 -0.31
N ASP A 258 14.96 -3.59 -0.91
CA ASP A 258 15.39 -4.97 -0.72
C ASP A 258 15.86 -5.19 0.73
N ILE A 259 16.48 -4.17 1.35
CA ILE A 259 16.80 -4.17 2.80
C ILE A 259 15.55 -4.21 3.68
N LEU A 260 14.50 -3.45 3.35
CA LEU A 260 13.23 -3.52 4.09
C LEU A 260 12.62 -4.93 4.02
N LEU A 261 12.56 -5.49 2.81
CA LEU A 261 11.92 -6.80 2.57
C LEU A 261 12.62 -7.94 3.31
N GLN A 262 13.94 -7.88 3.47
CA GLN A 262 14.71 -8.88 4.24
C GLN A 262 14.28 -8.97 5.72
N GLN A 263 13.60 -7.95 6.24
CA GLN A 263 13.15 -7.89 7.63
C GLN A 263 11.67 -8.26 7.78
N CYS A 264 10.96 -8.45 6.65
CA CYS A 264 9.55 -8.77 6.64
C CYS A 264 9.36 -10.27 6.88
N SER A 265 8.69 -10.61 7.97
CA SER A 265 8.39 -12.00 8.33
C SER A 265 7.13 -12.53 7.64
N MET A 266 6.15 -11.66 7.39
CA MET A 266 4.87 -12.00 6.77
C MET A 266 4.81 -11.50 5.33
N SER A 267 4.83 -12.42 4.37
CA SER A 267 4.71 -12.09 2.95
C SER A 267 4.03 -13.22 2.18
N LEU A 268 3.33 -12.87 1.10
CA LEU A 268 2.63 -13.84 0.27
C LEU A 268 2.56 -13.39 -1.19
N SER A 269 2.52 -14.36 -2.10
CA SER A 269 2.45 -14.14 -3.55
C SER A 269 1.08 -14.41 -4.13
N LEU A 270 0.36 -13.38 -4.56
CA LEU A 270 -0.86 -13.54 -5.34
C LEU A 270 -0.48 -13.85 -6.79
N ASP A 271 -0.98 -14.97 -7.31
CA ASP A 271 -0.83 -15.38 -8.71
C ASP A 271 -2.18 -15.20 -9.42
N PHE A 272 -2.15 -14.51 -10.56
CA PHE A 272 -3.31 -14.19 -11.39
C PHE A 272 -3.30 -14.95 -12.72
N SER A 273 -2.27 -15.75 -12.98
CA SER A 273 -2.08 -16.44 -14.28
C SER A 273 -3.19 -17.43 -14.65
N TYR A 274 -3.94 -17.91 -13.68
CA TYR A 274 -5.06 -18.85 -13.90
C TYR A 274 -6.41 -18.16 -14.10
N LEU A 275 -6.48 -16.82 -14.05
CA LEU A 275 -7.74 -16.10 -14.28
C LEU A 275 -8.29 -16.37 -15.69
N SER A 276 -7.40 -16.46 -16.69
CA SER A 276 -7.74 -16.73 -18.10
C SER A 276 -8.16 -18.17 -18.37
N SER A 277 -8.21 -19.03 -17.35
CA SER A 277 -8.73 -20.40 -17.47
C SER A 277 -9.78 -20.67 -16.39
N SER A 278 -10.33 -19.60 -15.81
CA SER A 278 -11.29 -19.67 -14.71
C SER A 278 -12.67 -19.18 -15.16
N VAL A 279 -13.64 -19.31 -14.26
CA VAL A 279 -14.99 -18.76 -14.41
C VAL A 279 -15.01 -17.26 -14.75
N MET A 280 -13.92 -16.53 -14.47
CA MET A 280 -13.80 -15.11 -14.78
C MET A 280 -13.67 -14.80 -16.27
N GLU A 281 -13.17 -15.74 -17.07
CA GLU A 281 -13.17 -15.59 -18.53
C GLU A 281 -14.61 -15.57 -19.05
N LEU A 282 -15.43 -16.54 -18.62
CA LEU A 282 -16.85 -16.63 -18.98
C LEU A 282 -17.65 -15.38 -18.56
N VAL A 283 -17.38 -14.88 -17.35
CA VAL A 283 -18.00 -13.63 -16.86
C VAL A 283 -17.59 -12.44 -17.73
N SER A 284 -16.31 -12.34 -18.10
CA SER A 284 -15.81 -11.23 -18.91
C SER A 284 -16.38 -11.26 -20.33
N GLU A 285 -16.47 -12.44 -20.94
CA GLU A 285 -17.11 -12.63 -22.25
C GLU A 285 -18.59 -12.24 -22.22
N PHE A 286 -19.31 -12.67 -21.18
CA PHE A 286 -20.71 -12.30 -21.02
C PHE A 286 -20.89 -10.80 -20.76
N ASP A 287 -20.02 -10.17 -19.95
CA ASP A 287 -20.06 -8.72 -19.74
C ASP A 287 -19.89 -7.98 -21.06
N TYR A 288 -18.97 -8.39 -21.93
CA TYR A 288 -18.83 -7.81 -23.27
C TYR A 288 -20.10 -7.99 -24.10
N LEU A 289 -20.65 -9.22 -24.16
CA LEU A 289 -21.90 -9.52 -24.87
C LEU A 289 -23.05 -8.64 -24.37
N LEU A 290 -23.14 -8.43 -23.05
CA LEU A 290 -24.19 -7.64 -22.42
C LEU A 290 -24.09 -6.17 -22.83
N HIS A 291 -22.90 -5.57 -22.77
CA HIS A 291 -22.69 -4.18 -23.20
C HIS A 291 -22.93 -4.01 -24.70
N GLU A 292 -22.45 -4.93 -25.52
CA GLU A 292 -22.70 -4.93 -26.96
C GLU A 292 -24.20 -5.01 -27.25
N SER A 293 -24.93 -5.84 -26.51
CA SER A 293 -26.37 -6.02 -26.66
C SER A 293 -27.15 -4.76 -26.30
N TYR A 294 -26.75 -4.03 -25.25
CA TYR A 294 -27.37 -2.74 -24.94
C TYR A 294 -27.20 -1.75 -26.09
N VAL A 295 -25.98 -1.62 -26.62
CA VAL A 295 -25.69 -0.71 -27.73
C VAL A 295 -26.52 -1.09 -28.97
N LYS A 296 -26.53 -2.37 -29.37
CA LYS A 296 -27.29 -2.86 -30.52
C LYS A 296 -28.80 -2.67 -30.36
N TYR A 297 -29.34 -2.97 -29.18
CA TYR A 297 -30.76 -2.85 -28.88
C TYR A 297 -31.28 -1.41 -29.05
N PHE A 298 -30.54 -0.44 -28.53
CA PHE A 298 -30.89 0.97 -28.65
C PHE A 298 -30.62 1.55 -30.04
N ASN A 299 -29.87 0.86 -30.89
CA ASN A 299 -29.60 1.22 -32.29
C ASN A 299 -30.42 0.39 -33.32
N GLY A 300 -31.48 -0.28 -32.88
CA GLY A 300 -32.50 -0.86 -33.76
C GLY A 300 -32.44 -2.39 -33.95
N ASP A 301 -31.40 -3.07 -33.47
CA ASP A 301 -31.34 -4.54 -33.47
C ASP A 301 -32.04 -5.08 -32.22
N ARG A 302 -33.34 -5.38 -32.33
CA ARG A 302 -34.14 -5.91 -31.21
C ARG A 302 -33.77 -7.35 -30.82
N ASP A 303 -33.16 -8.11 -31.72
CA ASP A 303 -32.78 -9.51 -31.48
C ASP A 303 -31.58 -9.62 -30.51
N SER A 304 -30.80 -8.55 -30.38
CA SER A 304 -29.73 -8.44 -29.39
C SER A 304 -30.19 -8.73 -27.95
N ARG A 305 -31.43 -8.41 -27.58
CA ARG A 305 -32.01 -8.78 -26.28
C ARG A 305 -32.03 -10.29 -26.08
N ASN A 306 -32.50 -11.03 -27.08
CA ASN A 306 -32.62 -12.48 -26.98
C ASN A 306 -31.24 -13.15 -26.91
N LYS A 307 -30.25 -12.60 -27.63
CA LYS A 307 -28.85 -13.05 -27.55
C LYS A 307 -28.29 -12.88 -26.13
N ALA A 308 -28.52 -11.74 -25.49
CA ALA A 308 -28.09 -11.51 -24.11
C ALA A 308 -28.76 -12.47 -23.11
N LEU A 309 -30.07 -12.73 -23.26
CA LEU A 309 -30.78 -13.69 -22.42
C LEU A 309 -30.22 -15.11 -22.57
N HIS A 310 -30.01 -15.56 -23.81
CA HIS A 310 -29.44 -16.88 -24.07
C HIS A 310 -27.99 -17.00 -23.59
N GLY A 311 -27.20 -15.92 -23.72
CA GLY A 311 -25.86 -15.84 -23.16
C GLY A 311 -25.85 -15.99 -21.63
N LEU A 312 -26.82 -15.36 -20.94
CA LEU A 312 -26.95 -15.46 -19.49
C LEU A 312 -27.29 -16.89 -19.05
N GLU A 313 -28.26 -17.53 -19.73
CA GLU A 313 -28.62 -18.93 -19.49
C GLU A 313 -27.43 -19.88 -19.71
N SER A 314 -26.67 -19.65 -20.78
CA SER A 314 -25.48 -20.43 -21.12
C SER A 314 -24.36 -20.24 -20.09
N LEU A 315 -24.20 -19.03 -19.55
CA LEU A 315 -23.24 -18.73 -18.50
C LEU A 315 -23.56 -19.53 -17.23
N PHE A 316 -24.80 -19.45 -16.74
CA PHE A 316 -25.22 -20.21 -15.55
C PHE A 316 -25.16 -21.72 -15.77
N SER A 317 -25.52 -22.20 -16.97
CA SER A 317 -25.37 -23.62 -17.31
C SER A 317 -23.91 -24.07 -17.23
N SER A 318 -22.97 -23.23 -17.70
CA SER A 318 -21.54 -23.49 -17.57
C SER A 318 -21.08 -23.49 -16.12
N PHE A 319 -21.59 -22.57 -15.28
CA PHE A 319 -21.30 -22.56 -13.84
C PHE A 319 -21.75 -23.85 -13.17
N GLU A 320 -22.97 -24.30 -13.46
CA GLU A 320 -23.50 -25.55 -12.90
C GLU A 320 -22.75 -26.79 -13.39
N ALA A 321 -22.27 -26.80 -14.63
CA ALA A 321 -21.55 -27.93 -15.21
C ALA A 321 -20.10 -28.03 -14.71
N GLN A 322 -19.42 -26.89 -14.55
CA GLN A 322 -17.97 -26.85 -14.32
C GLN A 322 -17.59 -26.49 -12.88
N TYR A 323 -18.50 -25.86 -12.12
CA TYR A 323 -18.20 -25.29 -10.80
C TYR A 323 -19.19 -25.71 -9.70
N LYS A 324 -19.98 -26.77 -9.91
CA LYS A 324 -20.88 -27.33 -8.88
C LYS A 324 -20.05 -27.90 -7.71
N GLY A 325 -20.17 -27.28 -6.53
CA GLY A 325 -19.59 -27.79 -5.29
C GLY A 325 -18.17 -27.30 -4.95
N ILE A 326 -17.70 -26.22 -5.58
CA ILE A 326 -16.53 -25.43 -5.14
C ILE A 326 -17.00 -24.20 -4.36
#